data_AF-A0A946UBV6-F1
#
_entry.id   AF-A0A946UBV6-F1
#
_cell.length_a   1.000
_cell.length_b   1.000
_cell.length_c   1.000
_cell.angle_alpha   90.00
_cell.angle_beta   90.00
_cell.angle_gamma   90.00
#
_symmetry.space_group_name_H-M   'P 1'
#
loop_
_entity.id
_entity.type
_entity.pdbx_description
1 polymer ?
#
loop_
_entity_poly.entity_id
_entity_poly.type
_entity_poly.pdbx_seq_one_letter_code
_entity_poly.pdbx_strand_id
1 'polypeptide(L)'
;MIAVWVLLGLYYVLPWININGNQSVLFDLPARKFYIFGMTFWPQDFVFLALLLITAGLTLFFVTALAGRLWCGYACPQTVWTEVFVRIERWVEGDRAKRMKLDKAPWNARKIFLKSSKQALWILFALWTGFTFVGFFSPIRELAVNV
;
A
#
# COMPACT_ATOMS: atom_id res chain seq x y z
N MET A 1 -2.29 -15.56 -0.43
CA MET A 1 -0.98 -15.24 0.18
C MET A 1 -0.03 -14.59 -0.83
N ILE A 2 0.17 -15.18 -2.01
CA ILE A 2 1.00 -14.59 -3.08
C ILE A 2 0.52 -13.19 -3.48
N ALA A 3 -0.79 -13.00 -3.62
CA ALA A 3 -1.38 -11.71 -4.00
C ALA A 3 -0.95 -10.52 -3.10
N VAL A 4 -0.91 -10.70 -1.78
CA VAL A 4 -0.52 -9.63 -0.84
C VAL A 4 0.94 -9.20 -1.06
N TRP A 5 1.84 -10.17 -1.18
CA TRP A 5 3.27 -9.90 -1.41
C TRP A 5 3.53 -9.30 -2.79
N VAL A 6 2.83 -9.78 -3.82
CA VAL A 6 2.94 -9.23 -5.18
C VAL A 6 2.42 -7.80 -5.24
N LEU A 7 1.25 -7.52 -4.65
CA LEU A 7 0.65 -6.19 -4.68
C LEU A 7 1.46 -5.17 -3.86
N LEU A 8 1.92 -5.55 -2.67
CA LEU A 8 2.80 -4.69 -1.86
C LEU A 8 4.17 -4.52 -2.50
N GLY A 9 4.74 -5.60 -3.05
CA GLY A 9 6.01 -5.54 -3.78
C GLY A 9 5.92 -4.59 -4.97
N LEU A 10 4.87 -4.69 -5.77
CA LEU A 10 4.60 -3.75 -6.87
C LEU A 10 4.46 -2.32 -6.34
N TYR A 11 3.66 -2.12 -5.29
CA TYR A 11 3.45 -0.80 -4.69
C TYR A 11 4.75 -0.13 -4.21
N TYR A 12 5.65 -0.89 -3.56
CA TYR A 12 6.93 -0.37 -3.09
C TYR A 12 7.95 -0.20 -4.20
N VAL A 13 7.92 -1.02 -5.25
CA VAL A 13 8.93 -1.01 -6.32
C VAL A 13 8.62 0.02 -7.39
N LEU A 14 7.33 0.25 -7.70
CA LEU A 14 6.91 1.23 -8.72
C LEU A 14 7.56 2.62 -8.57
N PRO A 15 7.56 3.27 -7.40
CA PRO A 15 8.14 4.61 -7.29
C PRO A 15 9.67 4.61 -7.41
N TRP A 16 10.35 3.47 -7.26
CA TRP A 16 11.80 3.36 -7.39
C TRP A 16 12.28 3.12 -8.82
N ILE A 17 11.41 2.59 -9.69
CA ILE A 17 11.73 2.40 -11.10
C ILE A 17 11.72 3.76 -11.80
N ASN A 18 12.83 4.11 -12.44
CA ASN A 18 12.93 5.28 -13.33
C ASN A 18 12.83 4.81 -14.79
N ILE A 19 12.00 5.47 -15.58
CA ILE A 19 11.87 5.24 -17.01
C ILE A 19 12.16 6.57 -17.70
N ASN A 20 13.16 6.60 -18.59
CA ASN A 20 13.55 7.79 -19.37
C ASN A 20 13.95 9.02 -18.52
N GLY A 21 14.64 8.82 -17.39
CA GLY A 21 15.15 9.92 -16.55
C GLY A 21 14.14 10.50 -15.56
N ASN A 22 12.86 10.13 -15.66
CA ASN A 22 11.81 10.51 -14.73
C ASN A 22 11.34 9.28 -13.92
N GLN A 23 10.85 9.53 -12.71
CA GLN A 23 10.23 8.51 -11.88
C GLN A 23 9.02 7.90 -12.61
N SER A 24 8.91 6.56 -12.60
CA SER A 24 7.95 5.85 -13.46
C SER A 24 6.50 6.21 -13.18
N VAL A 25 6.17 6.56 -11.93
CA VAL A 25 4.87 7.12 -11.57
C VAL A 25 5.13 8.29 -10.63
N LEU A 26 4.95 9.51 -11.15
CA LEU A 26 5.06 10.76 -10.41
C LEU A 26 3.88 11.66 -10.75
N PHE A 27 3.09 11.98 -9.73
CA PHE A 27 1.97 12.91 -9.84
C PHE A 27 2.39 14.31 -9.37
N ASP A 28 2.93 15.13 -10.27
CA ASP A 28 3.35 16.50 -9.97
C ASP A 28 2.13 17.45 -9.98
N LEU A 29 1.55 17.63 -8.79
CA LEU A 29 0.42 18.52 -8.52
C LEU A 29 0.76 20.01 -8.77
N PRO A 30 1.91 20.56 -8.33
CA PRO A 30 2.29 21.95 -8.61
C PRO A 30 2.39 22.26 -10.11
N ALA A 31 3.08 21.41 -10.88
CA ALA A 31 3.26 21.63 -12.32
C ALA A 31 2.05 21.16 -13.16
N ARG A 32 1.06 20.49 -12.54
CA ARG A 32 -0.07 19.83 -13.19
C ARG A 32 0.37 18.88 -14.32
N LYS A 33 1.49 18.18 -14.07
CA LYS A 33 2.07 17.19 -14.99
C LYS A 33 2.05 15.84 -14.33
N PHE A 34 1.49 14.85 -15.02
CA PHE A 34 1.49 13.48 -14.51
C PHE A 34 2.45 12.65 -15.36
N TYR A 35 3.49 12.11 -14.74
CA TYR A 35 4.44 11.21 -15.39
C TYR A 35 4.02 9.78 -15.07
N ILE A 36 3.57 9.03 -16.08
CA ILE A 36 3.11 7.64 -15.92
C ILE A 36 3.81 6.80 -16.99
N PHE A 37 4.65 5.86 -16.56
CA PHE A 37 5.44 4.93 -17.37
C PHE A 37 6.20 5.60 -18.53
N GLY A 38 6.80 6.76 -18.28
CA GLY A 38 7.55 7.52 -19.29
C GLY A 38 6.69 8.39 -20.23
N MET A 39 5.36 8.39 -20.07
CA MET A 39 4.44 9.32 -20.74
C MET A 39 4.16 10.52 -19.84
N THR A 40 4.20 11.72 -20.41
CA THR A 40 3.92 12.98 -19.72
C THR A 40 2.52 13.46 -20.10
N PHE A 41 1.58 13.41 -19.16
CA PHE A 41 0.22 13.92 -19.36
C PHE A 41 0.16 15.40 -19.00
N TRP A 42 -0.31 16.21 -19.96
CA TRP A 42 -0.59 17.62 -19.77
C TRP A 42 -2.05 17.85 -19.37
N PRO A 43 -2.42 19.05 -18.88
CA PRO A 43 -3.81 19.36 -18.51
C PRO A 43 -4.82 19.15 -19.66
N GLN A 44 -4.39 19.30 -20.92
CA GLN A 44 -5.20 19.05 -22.11
C GLN A 44 -5.51 17.55 -22.30
N ASP A 45 -4.61 16.68 -21.84
CA ASP A 45 -4.71 15.21 -21.95
C ASP A 45 -5.52 14.60 -20.80
N PHE A 46 -6.11 15.42 -19.92
CA PHE A 46 -6.92 14.96 -18.81
C PHE A 46 -8.10 14.10 -19.26
N VAL A 47 -8.60 14.31 -20.49
CA VAL A 47 -9.62 13.46 -21.11
C VAL A 47 -9.14 12.01 -21.27
N PHE A 48 -7.88 11.80 -21.65
CA PHE A 48 -7.30 10.45 -21.76
C PHE A 48 -7.16 9.78 -20.39
N LEU A 49 -6.77 10.55 -19.36
CA LEU A 49 -6.72 10.04 -17.99
C LEU A 49 -8.12 9.65 -17.49
N ALA A 50 -9.13 10.49 -17.74
CA ALA A 50 -10.52 10.19 -17.38
C ALA A 50 -11.04 8.94 -18.09
N LEU A 51 -10.80 8.80 -19.40
CA LEU A 51 -11.16 7.60 -20.17
C LEU A 51 -10.46 6.35 -19.64
N LEU A 52 -9.19 6.47 -19.26
CA LEU A 52 -8.44 5.37 -18.64
C LEU A 52 -9.07 4.95 -17.31
N LEU A 53 -9.44 5.90 -16.45
CA LEU A 53 -10.10 5.63 -15.18
C LEU A 53 -11.49 5.01 -15.37
N ILE A 54 -12.27 5.49 -16.35
CA ILE A 54 -13.56 4.91 -16.71
C ILE A 54 -13.38 3.47 -17.18
N THR A 55 -12.41 3.21 -18.06
CA THR A 55 -12.12 1.88 -18.59
C THR A 55 -11.66 0.94 -17.47
N ALA A 56 -10.81 1.42 -16.55
CA ALA A 56 -10.39 0.67 -15.38
C ALA A 56 -11.58 0.32 -14.47
N GLY A 57 -12.49 1.28 -14.24
CA GLY A 57 -13.72 1.05 -13.48
C GLY A 57 -14.64 0.01 -14.14
N LEU A 58 -14.90 0.14 -15.44
CA LEU A 58 -15.70 -0.84 -16.20
C LEU A 58 -15.06 -2.22 -16.17
N THR A 59 -13.73 -2.31 -16.34
CA THR A 59 -12.98 -3.56 -16.26
C THR A 59 -13.11 -4.19 -14.88
N LEU A 60 -13.02 -3.39 -13.82
CA LEU A 60 -13.21 -3.87 -12.45
C LEU A 60 -14.61 -4.45 -12.23
N PHE A 61 -15.66 -3.76 -12.66
CA PHE A 61 -17.04 -4.25 -12.57
C PHE A 61 -17.24 -5.51 -13.42
N PHE A 62 -16.67 -5.56 -14.62
CA PHE A 62 -16.72 -6.71 -15.51
C PHE A 62 -16.05 -7.95 -14.88
N VAL A 63 -14.83 -7.80 -14.35
CA VAL A 63 -14.14 -8.88 -13.64
C VAL A 63 -14.93 -9.32 -12.40
N THR A 64 -15.56 -8.38 -11.69
CA THR A 64 -16.40 -8.70 -10.52
C THR A 64 -17.66 -9.47 -10.93
N ALA A 65 -18.26 -9.16 -12.09
CA ALA A 65 -19.40 -9.91 -12.61
C ALA A 65 -19.03 -11.34 -13.03
N LEU A 66 -17.84 -11.54 -13.61
CA LEU A 66 -17.37 -12.86 -14.05
C LEU A 66 -16.80 -13.74 -12.92
N ALA A 67 -15.93 -13.17 -12.09
CA ALA A 67 -15.13 -13.89 -11.08
C ALA A 67 -15.58 -13.60 -9.63
N GLY A 68 -16.70 -12.88 -9.45
CA GLY A 68 -17.26 -12.57 -8.15
C GLY A 68 -16.34 -11.70 -7.28
N ARG A 69 -16.09 -12.12 -6.04
CA ARG A 69 -15.33 -11.34 -5.03
C ARG A 69 -13.82 -11.44 -5.18
N LEU A 70 -13.28 -11.72 -6.36
CA LEU A 70 -11.84 -11.88 -6.54
C LEU A 70 -11.08 -10.58 -6.20
N TRP A 71 -11.60 -9.43 -6.64
CA TRP A 71 -11.05 -8.13 -6.27
C TRP A 71 -11.26 -7.81 -4.79
N CYS A 72 -12.52 -7.71 -4.34
CA CYS A 72 -12.86 -7.32 -2.98
C CYS A 72 -12.30 -8.28 -1.91
N GLY A 73 -12.14 -9.56 -2.24
CA GLY A 73 -11.65 -10.61 -1.34
C GLY A 73 -10.13 -10.77 -1.30
N TYR A 74 -9.38 -10.38 -2.33
CA TYR A 74 -7.93 -10.67 -2.39
C TYR A 74 -7.03 -9.52 -2.86
N ALA A 75 -7.55 -8.58 -3.67
CA ALA A 75 -6.76 -7.50 -4.25
C ALA A 75 -7.11 -6.11 -3.68
N CYS A 76 -8.25 -5.99 -3.00
CA CYS A 76 -8.68 -4.73 -2.38
C CYS A 76 -7.59 -4.22 -1.41
N PRO A 77 -7.18 -2.94 -1.52
CA PRO A 77 -6.18 -2.36 -0.63
C PRO A 77 -6.53 -2.55 0.85
N GLN A 78 -7.81 -2.38 1.22
CA GLN A 78 -8.23 -2.61 2.59
C GLN A 78 -7.91 -4.03 3.07
N THR A 79 -8.19 -5.04 2.25
CA THR A 79 -7.94 -6.45 2.58
C THR A 79 -6.46 -6.74 2.68
N VAL A 80 -5.67 -6.28 1.69
CA VAL A 80 -4.22 -6.51 1.63
C VAL A 80 -3.52 -5.94 2.88
N TRP A 81 -3.82 -4.70 3.25
CA TRP A 81 -3.22 -4.07 4.43
C TRP A 81 -3.70 -4.73 5.72
N THR A 82 -5.00 -5.02 5.85
CA THR A 82 -5.56 -5.67 7.05
C THR A 82 -4.92 -7.05 7.29
N GLU A 83 -4.73 -7.84 6.22
CA GLU A 83 -4.04 -9.13 6.28
C GLU A 83 -2.61 -8.99 6.80
N VAL A 84 -1.87 -7.95 6.40
CA VAL A 84 -0.53 -7.66 6.93
C VAL A 84 -0.57 -7.30 8.41
N PHE A 85 -1.47 -6.41 8.84
CA PHE A 85 -1.61 -6.03 10.25
C PHE A 85 -1.94 -7.22 11.15
N VAL A 86 -2.88 -8.06 10.73
CA VAL A 86 -3.25 -9.30 11.43
C VAL A 86 -2.09 -10.29 11.45
N ARG A 87 -1.29 -10.36 10.36
CA ARG A 87 -0.10 -11.21 10.29
C ARG A 87 0.99 -10.77 11.27
N ILE A 88 1.28 -9.47 11.32
CA ILE A 88 2.20 -8.88 12.30
C ILE A 88 1.75 -9.24 13.71
N GLU A 89 0.45 -9.11 13.98
CA GLU A 89 -0.10 -9.46 15.28
C GLU A 89 0.00 -10.96 15.58
N ARG A 90 -0.15 -11.85 14.57
CA ARG A 90 0.02 -13.31 14.76
C ARG A 90 1.49 -13.66 15.01
N TRP A 91 2.40 -12.91 14.42
CA TRP A 91 3.83 -13.10 14.64
C TRP A 91 4.28 -12.68 16.04
N VAL A 92 3.75 -11.56 16.56
CA VAL A 92 4.09 -11.05 17.89
C VAL A 92 3.32 -11.76 19.01
N GLU A 93 1.99 -11.85 18.93
CA GLU A 93 1.15 -12.36 20.02
C GLU A 93 0.76 -13.85 19.85
N GLY A 94 0.98 -14.42 18.66
CA GLY A 94 0.61 -15.80 18.33
C GLY A 94 -0.85 -15.97 17.88
N ASP A 95 -1.28 -17.23 17.86
CA ASP A 95 -2.65 -17.62 17.50
C ASP A 95 -3.72 -17.08 18.45
N ARG A 96 -4.98 -17.11 18.00
CA ARG A 96 -6.15 -16.61 18.75
C ARG A 96 -6.18 -17.09 20.20
N ALA A 97 -5.92 -18.36 20.46
CA ALA A 97 -5.92 -18.92 21.81
C ALA A 97 -4.84 -18.32 22.72
N LYS A 98 -3.64 -18.05 22.17
CA LYS A 98 -2.54 -17.41 22.90
C LYS A 98 -2.84 -15.94 23.20
N ARG A 99 -3.46 -15.23 22.25
CA ARG A 99 -3.92 -13.84 22.46
C ARG A 99 -4.97 -13.72 23.55
N MET A 100 -6.02 -14.55 23.47
CA MET A 100 -7.07 -14.55 24.48
C MET A 100 -6.52 -14.87 25.89
N LYS A 101 -5.52 -15.76 25.98
CA LYS A 101 -4.84 -16.06 27.25
C LYS A 101 -3.98 -14.89 27.73
N LEU A 102 -3.28 -14.20 26.82
CA LEU A 102 -2.45 -13.03 27.12
C LEU A 102 -3.29 -11.83 27.58
N ASP A 103 -4.48 -11.65 27.00
CA ASP A 103 -5.39 -10.56 27.36
C ASP A 103 -5.98 -10.76 28.76
N LYS A 104 -6.35 -11.99 29.12
CA LYS A 104 -6.86 -12.36 30.46
C LYS A 104 -5.78 -12.38 31.55
N ALA A 105 -4.50 -12.45 31.18
CA ALA A 105 -3.40 -12.46 32.14
C ALA A 105 -3.19 -11.07 32.79
N PRO A 106 -2.72 -11.00 34.06
CA PRO A 106 -2.38 -9.73 34.70
C PRO A 106 -1.28 -8.99 33.94
N TRP A 107 -1.22 -7.66 34.13
CA TRP A 107 -0.18 -6.82 33.53
C TRP A 107 1.18 -7.20 34.09
N ASN A 108 1.99 -7.88 33.27
CA ASN A 108 3.37 -8.26 33.55
C ASN A 108 4.29 -7.63 32.49
N ALA A 109 5.58 -7.46 32.80
CA ALA A 109 6.59 -6.90 31.89
C ALA A 109 6.57 -7.57 30.50
N ARG A 110 6.37 -8.90 30.46
CA ARG A 110 6.20 -9.66 29.22
C ARG A 110 4.96 -9.22 28.40
N LYS A 111 3.83 -8.94 29.04
CA LYS A 111 2.60 -8.50 28.36
C LYS A 111 2.78 -7.10 27.78
N ILE A 112 3.42 -6.21 28.55
CA ILE A 112 3.71 -4.84 28.10
C ILE A 112 4.65 -4.89 26.89
N PHE A 113 5.74 -5.67 26.96
CA PHE A 113 6.68 -5.82 25.86
C PHE A 113 6.04 -6.37 24.57
N LEU A 114 5.19 -7.39 24.68
CA LEU A 114 4.51 -7.97 23.51
C LEU A 114 3.53 -6.97 22.89
N LYS A 115 2.73 -6.26 23.70
CA LYS A 115 1.79 -5.26 23.17
C LYS A 115 2.49 -4.01 22.62
N SER A 116 3.58 -3.56 23.25
CA SER A 116 4.37 -2.45 22.71
C SER A 116 5.07 -2.83 21.41
N SER A 117 5.63 -4.04 21.31
CA SER A 117 6.25 -4.54 20.08
C SER A 117 5.26 -4.61 18.93
N LYS A 118 4.02 -5.07 19.18
CA LYS A 118 2.95 -5.02 18.16
C LYS A 118 2.72 -3.59 17.69
N GLN A 119 2.51 -2.66 18.62
CA GLN A 119 2.21 -1.27 18.29
C GLN A 119 3.36 -0.61 17.53
N ALA A 120 4.61 -0.89 17.93
CA ALA A 120 5.81 -0.41 17.23
C ALA A 120 5.87 -0.91 15.78
N LEU A 121 5.61 -2.20 15.55
CA LEU A 121 5.60 -2.76 14.19
C LEU A 121 4.45 -2.20 13.35
N TRP A 122 3.27 -1.97 13.94
CA TRP A 122 2.15 -1.33 13.24
C TRP A 122 2.48 0.10 12.82
N ILE A 123 3.06 0.89 13.73
CA ILE A 123 3.48 2.26 13.45
C ILE A 123 4.56 2.26 12.37
N LEU A 124 5.58 1.41 12.49
CA LEU A 124 6.67 1.32 11.52
C LEU A 124 6.16 0.95 10.12
N PHE A 125 5.26 -0.01 10.02
CA PHE A 125 4.64 -0.39 8.74
C PHE A 125 3.76 0.73 8.16
N ALA A 126 2.98 1.42 9.00
CA ALA A 126 2.15 2.54 8.57
C ALA A 126 3.01 3.72 8.08
N LEU A 127 4.08 4.06 8.81
CA LEU A 127 5.03 5.10 8.42
C LEU A 127 5.72 4.77 7.09
N TRP A 128 6.20 3.54 6.94
CA TRP A 128 6.84 3.09 5.69
C TRP A 128 5.89 3.16 4.49
N THR A 129 4.65 2.73 4.68
CA THR A 129 3.61 2.83 3.65
C THR A 129 3.30 4.29 3.32
N GLY A 130 3.14 5.14 4.34
CA GLY A 130 2.91 6.58 4.15
C GLY A 130 4.05 7.26 3.39
N PHE A 131 5.30 6.94 3.74
CA PHE A 131 6.49 7.44 3.04
C PHE A 131 6.49 7.04 1.56
N THR A 132 6.17 5.77 1.27
CA THR A 132 6.05 5.28 -0.11
C THR A 132 4.94 6.00 -0.86
N PHE A 133 3.80 6.25 -0.20
CA PHE A 133 2.68 6.99 -0.80
C PHE A 133 3.08 8.42 -1.18
N VAL A 134 3.76 9.13 -0.29
CA VAL A 134 4.27 10.49 -0.56
C VAL A 134 5.27 10.46 -1.72
N GLY A 135 6.08 9.41 -1.82
CA GLY A 135 6.99 9.18 -2.94
C GLY A 135 6.31 9.13 -4.30
N PHE A 136 5.01 8.87 -4.42
CA PHE A 136 4.28 8.98 -5.69
C PHE A 136 3.92 10.42 -6.09
N PHE A 137 3.92 11.37 -5.14
CA PHE A 137 3.55 12.77 -5.38
C PHE A 137 4.74 13.73 -5.37
N SER A 138 5.86 13.32 -4.77
CA SER A 138 7.10 14.08 -4.72
C SER A 138 8.28 13.17 -5.08
N PRO A 139 9.28 13.65 -5.84
CA PRO A 139 10.35 12.80 -6.34
C PRO A 139 11.03 12.01 -5.23
N ILE A 140 10.94 10.67 -5.26
CA ILE A 140 11.34 9.82 -4.14
C ILE A 140 12.83 9.92 -3.81
N ARG A 141 13.65 10.28 -4.81
CA ARG A 141 15.10 10.50 -4.64
C ARG A 141 15.42 11.84 -3.98
N GLU A 142 14.65 12.89 -4.24
CA GLU A 142 14.81 14.15 -3.51
C GLU A 142 14.24 14.02 -2.09
N LEU A 143 13.16 13.25 -1.91
CA LEU A 143 12.61 12.97 -0.57
C LEU A 143 13.56 12.11 0.28
N ALA A 144 14.20 11.10 -0.30
CA ALA A 144 15.13 10.24 0.44
C ALA A 144 16.44 10.94 0.82
N VAL A 145 16.80 12.04 0.14
CA VAL A 145 18.02 12.82 0.41
C VAL A 145 17.74 14.01 1.33
N ASN A 146 16.51 14.53 1.36
CA ASN A 146 16.14 15.72 2.15
C ASN A 146 15.28 15.42 3.40
N VAL A 147 15.15 14.15 3.79
CA VAL A 147 14.51 13.71 5.06
C VAL A 147 15.54 13.48 6.14
#